data_AF-A0A5B0NL92-F1
#
_entry.id   AF-A0A5B0NL92-F1
#
_cell.length_a   1.000
_cell.length_b   1.000
_cell.length_c   1.000
_cell.angle_alpha   90.00
_cell.angle_beta   90.00
_cell.angle_gamma   90.00
#
_symmetry.space_group_name_H-M   'P 1'
#
loop_
_entity.id
_entity.type
_entity.pdbx_description
1 polymer ?
#
loop_
_entity_poly.entity_id
_entity_poly.type
_entity_poly.pdbx_seq_one_letter_code
_entity_poly.pdbx_strand_id
1 'polypeptide(L)'
;MIETMLNLKNSRLILILVLQFLAPIVRTQSLCYIPNEAFDLPSDVKPPADVTCGSGTILGKIPDLIFSGRKFSEIDFTKSKLTPGGFALANFQFGGKNTQESLIISGKLYTAANAALRARGDRKILNRLKVVDFFITSQIDKSKGKEAKDSLLKHLGKVLKNCGKPKPKGNCNQGDVDKFNAMVIEAKAL
;
A
#
# COMPACT_ATOMS: atom_id res chain seq x y z
N MET A 1 -24.47 -55.23 53.10
CA MET A 1 -23.81 -55.58 51.81
C MET A 1 -24.66 -54.97 50.71
N ILE A 2 -24.29 -53.95 49.95
CA ILE A 2 -22.97 -53.50 49.46
C ILE A 2 -22.99 -51.97 49.28
N GLU A 3 -21.97 -51.35 49.88
CA GLU A 3 -21.16 -50.18 49.51
C GLU A 3 -21.65 -49.13 48.48
N THR A 4 -21.89 -47.93 49.02
CA THR A 4 -21.18 -46.66 48.79
C THR A 4 -20.08 -46.57 47.72
N MET A 5 -19.95 -45.36 47.14
CA MET A 5 -18.76 -44.75 46.50
C MET A 5 -18.70 -44.72 44.96
N LEU A 6 -19.64 -44.00 44.32
CA LEU A 6 -19.32 -43.34 43.04
C LEU A 6 -18.64 -41.99 43.31
N ASN A 7 -17.32 -42.09 43.29
CA ASN A 7 -16.27 -41.13 43.50
C ASN A 7 -16.45 -39.85 42.66
N LEU A 8 -16.97 -38.78 43.28
CA LEU A 8 -17.19 -37.44 42.70
C LEU A 8 -15.87 -36.67 42.39
N LYS A 9 -14.73 -37.35 42.39
CA LYS A 9 -13.40 -36.71 42.24
C LYS A 9 -12.90 -36.67 40.79
N ASN A 10 -13.50 -37.45 39.88
CA ASN A 10 -13.10 -37.47 38.46
C ASN A 10 -13.91 -36.54 37.54
N SER A 11 -14.94 -35.86 38.04
CA SER A 11 -15.80 -35.00 37.21
C SER A 11 -15.13 -33.67 36.81
N ARG A 12 -14.11 -33.22 37.55
CA ARG A 12 -13.40 -31.96 37.21
C ARG A 12 -12.32 -32.12 36.14
N LEU A 13 -11.85 -33.33 35.87
CA LEU A 13 -10.77 -33.54 34.89
C LEU A 13 -11.30 -33.61 33.45
N ILE A 14 -12.55 -34.03 33.26
CA ILE A 14 -13.16 -34.18 31.92
C ILE A 14 -13.64 -32.82 31.37
N LEU A 15 -14.01 -31.88 32.24
CA LEU A 15 -14.50 -30.55 31.80
C LEU A 15 -13.38 -29.59 31.34
N ILE A 16 -12.12 -29.85 31.71
CA ILE A 16 -10.99 -28.97 31.36
C ILE A 16 -10.38 -29.30 29.99
N LEU A 17 -10.66 -30.49 29.43
CA LEU A 17 -10.01 -30.98 28.20
C LEU A 17 -10.75 -30.64 26.90
N VAL A 18 -11.96 -30.07 26.94
CA VAL A 18 -12.76 -29.79 25.72
C VAL A 18 -12.69 -28.32 25.29
N LEU A 19 -12.06 -27.43 26.07
CA LEU A 19 -12.10 -25.98 25.84
C LEU A 19 -10.81 -25.37 25.22
N GLN A 20 -9.95 -26.17 24.58
CA GLN A 20 -8.66 -25.67 24.06
C GLN A 20 -8.53 -25.52 22.54
N PHE A 21 -9.54 -25.80 21.72
CA PHE A 21 -9.39 -25.71 20.26
C PHE A 21 -10.54 -25.02 19.52
N LEU A 22 -11.09 -23.95 20.09
CA LEU A 22 -11.86 -22.97 19.33
C LEU A 22 -11.22 -21.59 19.47
N ALA A 23 -9.92 -21.49 19.17
CA ALA A 23 -9.45 -20.24 18.62
C ALA A 23 -10.23 -20.07 17.30
N PRO A 24 -11.06 -19.03 17.11
CA PRO A 24 -11.60 -18.77 15.81
C PRO A 24 -10.39 -18.68 14.89
N ILE A 25 -10.30 -19.58 13.91
CA ILE A 25 -9.45 -19.34 12.75
C ILE A 25 -10.05 -18.09 12.13
N VAL A 26 -9.53 -16.93 12.54
CA VAL A 26 -9.80 -15.66 11.88
C VAL A 26 -9.18 -15.84 10.51
N ARG A 27 -9.98 -16.39 9.60
CA ARG A 27 -9.68 -16.36 8.18
C ARG A 27 -9.73 -14.88 7.86
N THR A 28 -8.56 -14.23 7.87
CA THR A 28 -8.41 -12.88 7.33
C THR A 28 -9.11 -12.92 5.99
N GLN A 29 -10.18 -12.14 5.85
CA GLN A 29 -10.90 -12.08 4.57
C GLN A 29 -9.85 -11.77 3.51
N SER A 30 -9.74 -12.65 2.50
CA SER A 30 -8.74 -12.43 1.47
C SER A 30 -9.09 -11.13 0.75
N LEU A 31 -8.14 -10.21 0.73
CA LEU A 31 -8.32 -8.93 0.07
C LEU A 31 -8.53 -9.19 -1.42
N CYS A 32 -9.57 -8.58 -2.01
CA CYS A 32 -10.03 -8.93 -3.37
C CYS A 32 -8.95 -8.76 -4.47
N TYR A 33 -7.89 -8.01 -4.19
CA TYR A 33 -6.78 -7.74 -5.10
C TYR A 33 -5.52 -8.57 -4.82
N ILE A 34 -5.46 -9.27 -3.69
CA ILE A 34 -4.39 -10.20 -3.34
C ILE A 34 -4.81 -11.61 -3.79
N PRO A 35 -3.98 -12.32 -4.57
CA PRO A 35 -4.26 -13.73 -4.91
C PRO A 35 -4.47 -14.58 -3.64
N ASN A 36 -5.33 -15.59 -3.71
CA ASN A 36 -5.58 -16.52 -2.59
C ASN A 36 -4.39 -17.46 -2.29
N GLU A 37 -3.27 -17.31 -3.01
CA GLU A 37 -2.05 -18.09 -2.79
C GLU A 37 -1.30 -17.55 -1.56
N ALA A 38 -0.64 -18.45 -0.82
CA ALA A 38 0.15 -18.10 0.35
C ALA A 38 1.40 -17.31 -0.06
N PHE A 39 1.23 -16.00 -0.23
CA PHE A 39 2.32 -15.06 -0.41
C PHE A 39 2.44 -14.17 0.83
N ASP A 40 3.57 -14.27 1.51
CA ASP A 40 3.88 -13.39 2.63
C ASP A 40 4.34 -12.03 2.11
N LEU A 41 3.50 -11.01 2.31
CA LEU A 41 3.91 -9.63 2.08
C LEU A 41 5.00 -9.24 3.08
N PRO A 42 5.98 -8.43 2.67
CA PRO A 42 6.92 -7.82 3.61
C PRO A 42 6.17 -7.10 4.74
N SER A 43 6.68 -7.18 5.97
CA SER A 43 6.01 -6.64 7.17
C SER A 43 5.79 -5.12 7.14
N ASP A 44 6.55 -4.40 6.31
CA ASP A 44 6.41 -2.96 6.09
C ASP A 44 5.31 -2.60 5.07
N VAL A 45 4.70 -3.60 4.42
CA VAL A 45 3.60 -3.43 3.46
C VAL A 45 2.29 -3.78 4.14
N LYS A 46 1.51 -2.74 4.46
CA LYS A 46 0.19 -2.88 5.09
C LYS A 46 -0.90 -2.65 4.04
N PRO A 47 -1.48 -3.71 3.45
CA PRO A 47 -2.51 -3.55 2.43
C PRO A 47 -3.80 -2.99 3.04
N PRO A 48 -4.42 -1.96 2.43
CA PRO A 48 -5.63 -1.34 2.97
C PRO A 48 -6.86 -2.24 2.80
N ALA A 49 -7.51 -2.60 3.92
CA ALA A 49 -8.64 -3.53 3.93
C ALA A 49 -9.95 -2.95 3.35
N ASP A 50 -10.04 -1.64 3.23
CA ASP A 50 -11.21 -0.90 2.75
C ASP A 50 -11.19 -0.60 1.25
N VAL A 51 -10.14 -1.03 0.53
CA VAL A 51 -10.09 -0.99 -0.93
C VAL A 51 -10.86 -2.19 -1.49
N THR A 52 -11.84 -1.91 -2.35
CA THR A 52 -12.65 -2.94 -3.02
C THR A 52 -12.22 -3.11 -4.47
N CYS A 53 -12.75 -4.15 -5.14
CA CYS A 53 -12.41 -4.46 -6.52
C CYS A 53 -13.59 -4.18 -7.45
N GLY A 54 -13.31 -3.48 -8.54
CA GLY A 54 -14.23 -3.22 -9.63
C GLY A 54 -14.12 -4.23 -10.76
N SER A 55 -14.82 -3.93 -11.85
CA SER A 55 -14.69 -4.65 -13.11
C SER A 55 -13.44 -4.22 -13.90
N GLY A 56 -12.95 -5.13 -14.74
CA GLY A 56 -11.74 -4.90 -15.55
C GLY A 56 -10.45 -5.16 -14.78
N THR A 57 -9.32 -4.93 -15.44
CA THR A 57 -8.00 -5.11 -14.84
C THR A 57 -7.10 -3.90 -15.03
N ILE A 58 -6.21 -3.70 -14.07
CA ILE A 58 -5.12 -2.73 -14.07
C ILE A 58 -3.80 -3.49 -13.97
N LEU A 59 -2.72 -2.85 -14.43
CA LEU A 59 -1.34 -3.32 -14.21
C LEU A 59 -1.16 -4.83 -14.50
N GLY A 60 -1.77 -5.31 -15.58
CA GLY A 60 -1.83 -6.73 -15.94
C GLY A 60 -3.12 -7.40 -15.44
N LYS A 61 -3.03 -8.17 -14.34
CA LYS A 61 -4.10 -9.07 -13.86
C LYS A 61 -4.70 -8.67 -12.52
N ILE A 62 -4.44 -7.46 -12.05
CA ILE A 62 -5.02 -6.97 -10.80
C ILE A 62 -6.42 -6.45 -11.14
N PRO A 63 -7.49 -6.86 -10.44
CA PRO A 63 -8.80 -6.22 -10.61
C PRO A 63 -8.69 -4.71 -10.41
N ASP A 64 -9.50 -3.91 -11.11
CA ASP A 64 -9.50 -2.47 -10.86
C ASP A 64 -9.81 -2.19 -9.38
N LEU A 65 -9.14 -1.20 -8.79
CA LEU A 65 -9.22 -0.93 -7.36
C LEU A 65 -10.10 0.29 -7.11
N ILE A 66 -11.00 0.21 -6.14
CA ILE A 66 -11.96 1.26 -5.83
C ILE A 66 -11.81 1.67 -4.36
N PHE A 67 -11.75 2.97 -4.13
CA PHE A 67 -11.82 3.54 -2.79
C PHE A 67 -12.44 4.93 -2.85
N SER A 68 -13.42 5.18 -1.97
CA SER A 68 -14.16 6.46 -1.92
C SER A 68 -14.67 6.93 -3.29
N GLY A 69 -15.21 6.00 -4.09
CA GLY A 69 -15.77 6.27 -5.43
C GLY A 69 -14.74 6.48 -6.54
N ARG A 70 -13.44 6.60 -6.24
CA ARG A 70 -12.36 6.73 -7.23
C ARG A 70 -11.82 5.36 -7.62
N LYS A 71 -11.48 5.20 -8.91
CA LYS A 71 -10.88 3.98 -9.45
C LYS A 71 -9.38 4.16 -9.71
N PHE A 72 -8.58 3.11 -9.53
CA PHE A 72 -7.16 3.18 -9.90
C PHE A 72 -7.00 3.39 -11.41
N SER A 73 -7.85 2.78 -12.23
CA SER A 73 -7.80 2.93 -13.69
C SER A 73 -7.93 4.37 -14.19
N GLU A 74 -8.47 5.30 -13.40
CA GLU A 74 -8.55 6.74 -13.66
C GLU A 74 -7.23 7.47 -13.40
N ILE A 75 -6.37 6.89 -12.56
CA ILE A 75 -5.08 7.43 -12.14
C ILE A 75 -3.91 6.49 -12.49
N ASP A 76 -4.09 5.63 -13.48
CA ASP A 76 -3.09 4.63 -13.88
C ASP A 76 -1.96 5.27 -14.67
N PHE A 77 -0.79 5.38 -14.04
CA PHE A 77 0.42 5.95 -14.63
C PHE A 77 0.87 5.23 -15.92
N THR A 78 0.49 3.96 -16.13
CA THR A 78 0.88 3.21 -17.33
C THR A 78 0.14 3.65 -18.58
N LYS A 79 -0.99 4.35 -18.43
CA LYS A 79 -1.76 4.96 -19.53
C LYS A 79 -1.20 6.32 -19.96
N SER A 80 -0.26 6.88 -19.19
CA SER A 80 0.39 8.15 -19.51
C SER A 80 1.57 7.98 -20.47
N LYS A 81 1.85 9.00 -21.27
CA LYS A 81 3.07 9.10 -22.09
C LYS A 81 4.28 9.62 -21.29
N LEU A 82 4.07 10.05 -20.04
CA LEU A 82 5.12 10.54 -19.15
C LEU A 82 5.88 9.36 -18.51
N THR A 83 7.06 9.66 -17.98
CA THR A 83 7.74 8.79 -17.01
C THR A 83 6.85 8.64 -15.75
N PRO A 84 7.00 7.56 -14.96
CA PRO A 84 6.36 7.47 -13.64
C PRO A 84 6.58 8.72 -12.76
N GLY A 85 7.80 9.26 -12.72
CA GLY A 85 8.10 10.50 -11.99
C GLY A 85 7.35 11.71 -12.54
N GLY A 86 7.36 11.90 -13.86
CA GLY A 86 6.64 13.01 -14.50
C GLY A 86 5.13 12.92 -14.35
N PHE A 87 4.56 11.71 -14.43
CA PHE A 87 3.16 11.46 -14.13
C PHE A 87 2.83 11.83 -12.69
N ALA A 88 3.66 11.43 -11.73
CA ALA A 88 3.44 11.73 -10.32
C ALA A 88 3.45 13.24 -10.05
N LEU A 89 4.44 13.95 -10.59
CA LEU A 89 4.56 15.41 -10.51
C LEU A 89 3.33 16.13 -11.11
N ALA A 90 2.80 15.64 -12.23
CA ALA A 90 1.67 16.27 -12.89
C ALA A 90 0.33 16.06 -12.16
N ASN A 91 0.18 14.98 -11.40
CA ASN A 91 -1.13 14.56 -10.89
C ASN A 91 -1.28 14.61 -9.37
N PHE A 92 -0.20 14.55 -8.58
CA PHE A 92 -0.31 14.32 -7.13
C PHE A 92 0.42 15.36 -6.26
N GLN A 93 0.79 16.52 -6.80
CA GLN A 93 1.35 17.59 -5.96
C GLN A 93 0.31 18.11 -4.97
N PHE A 94 0.69 18.26 -3.70
CA PHE A 94 -0.17 18.88 -2.68
C PHE A 94 -0.31 20.39 -2.92
N GLY A 95 -1.54 20.88 -2.81
CA GLY A 95 -1.91 22.25 -3.19
C GLY A 95 -2.45 22.34 -4.61
N GLY A 96 -3.05 23.48 -4.95
CA GLY A 96 -3.71 23.67 -6.24
C GLY A 96 -4.92 22.75 -6.41
N LYS A 97 -4.85 21.80 -7.36
CA LYS A 97 -5.97 20.88 -7.70
C LYS A 97 -6.10 19.68 -6.76
N ASN A 98 -5.10 19.38 -5.94
CA ASN A 98 -5.15 18.23 -5.02
C ASN A 98 -5.27 18.69 -3.58
N THR A 99 -6.26 18.14 -2.88
CA THR A 99 -6.43 18.25 -1.44
C THR A 99 -5.72 17.10 -0.72
N GLN A 100 -5.49 17.25 0.58
CA GLN A 100 -4.98 16.16 1.41
C GLN A 100 -5.86 14.90 1.29
N GLU A 101 -7.18 15.07 1.30
CA GLU A 101 -8.14 13.96 1.14
C GLU A 101 -7.96 13.25 -0.20
N SER A 102 -7.88 14.00 -1.32
CA SER A 102 -7.69 13.39 -2.64
C SER A 102 -6.38 12.60 -2.75
N LEU A 103 -5.33 13.05 -2.05
CA LEU A 103 -4.03 12.37 -1.99
C LEU A 103 -4.10 11.11 -1.13
N ILE A 104 -4.82 11.13 -0.01
CA ILE A 104 -5.06 9.94 0.82
C ILE A 104 -5.82 8.88 0.02
N ILE A 105 -6.85 9.27 -0.73
CA ILE A 105 -7.61 8.36 -1.60
C ILE A 105 -6.67 7.71 -2.63
N SER A 106 -5.92 8.52 -3.38
CA SER A 106 -4.95 8.01 -4.36
C SER A 106 -3.86 7.16 -3.72
N GLY A 107 -3.38 7.54 -2.53
CA GLY A 107 -2.36 6.80 -1.78
C GLY A 107 -2.82 5.40 -1.36
N LYS A 108 -4.07 5.25 -0.92
CA LYS A 108 -4.64 3.93 -0.62
C LYS A 108 -4.73 3.04 -1.86
N LEU A 109 -5.19 3.58 -2.98
CA LEU A 109 -5.25 2.85 -4.25
C LEU A 109 -3.86 2.38 -4.70
N TYR A 110 -2.85 3.25 -4.62
CA TYR A 110 -1.47 2.90 -4.94
C TYR A 110 -0.84 1.90 -3.94
N THR A 111 -1.16 2.01 -2.65
CA THR A 111 -0.72 1.05 -1.63
C THR A 111 -1.32 -0.34 -1.86
N ALA A 112 -2.59 -0.42 -2.23
CA ALA A 112 -3.24 -1.68 -2.60
C ALA A 112 -2.62 -2.30 -3.86
N ALA A 113 -2.41 -1.51 -4.91
CA ALA A 113 -1.73 -1.96 -6.13
C ALA A 113 -0.29 -2.44 -5.86
N ASN A 114 0.44 -1.74 -4.98
CA ASN A 114 1.78 -2.11 -4.52
C ASN A 114 1.78 -3.50 -3.85
N ALA A 115 0.84 -3.75 -2.93
CA ALA A 115 0.69 -5.04 -2.28
C ALA A 115 0.31 -6.14 -3.27
N ALA A 116 -0.64 -5.88 -4.18
CA ALA A 116 -1.04 -6.84 -5.22
C ALA A 116 0.11 -7.21 -6.17
N LEU A 117 0.93 -6.25 -6.60
CA LEU A 117 2.09 -6.53 -7.45
C LEU A 117 3.16 -7.35 -6.72
N ARG A 118 3.37 -7.09 -5.43
CA ARG A 118 4.27 -7.91 -4.59
C ARG A 118 3.76 -9.34 -4.49
N ALA A 119 2.49 -9.52 -4.16
CA ALA A 119 1.87 -10.83 -4.03
C ALA A 119 1.92 -11.66 -5.33
N ARG A 120 1.96 -10.98 -6.48
CA ARG A 120 2.07 -11.62 -7.81
C ARG A 120 3.50 -11.74 -8.33
N GLY A 121 4.49 -11.20 -7.62
CA GLY A 121 5.89 -11.21 -8.04
C GLY A 121 6.23 -10.32 -9.25
N ASP A 122 5.37 -9.37 -9.64
CA ASP A 122 5.62 -8.49 -10.80
C ASP A 122 6.57 -7.33 -10.44
N ARG A 123 7.87 -7.66 -10.37
CA ARG A 123 8.92 -6.72 -9.95
C ARG A 123 9.12 -5.55 -10.92
N LYS A 124 8.84 -5.74 -12.21
CA LYS A 124 9.11 -4.72 -13.23
C LYS A 124 8.13 -3.57 -13.11
N ILE A 125 6.83 -3.85 -13.06
CA ILE A 125 5.80 -2.82 -12.86
C ILE A 125 5.92 -2.24 -11.45
N LEU A 126 6.22 -3.09 -10.45
CA LEU A 126 6.35 -2.65 -9.06
C LEU A 126 7.40 -1.55 -8.88
N ASN A 127 8.57 -1.68 -9.52
CA ASN A 127 9.62 -0.67 -9.41
C ASN A 127 9.20 0.69 -10.00
N ARG A 128 8.35 0.69 -11.03
CA ARG A 128 7.79 1.92 -11.62
C ARG A 128 6.71 2.50 -10.73
N LEU A 129 5.81 1.66 -10.22
CA LEU A 129 4.73 2.06 -9.32
C LEU A 129 5.26 2.72 -8.04
N LYS A 130 6.36 2.18 -7.47
CA LYS A 130 7.00 2.73 -6.27
C LYS A 130 7.38 4.20 -6.37
N VAL A 131 7.76 4.70 -7.55
CA VAL A 131 8.05 6.13 -7.73
C VAL A 131 6.82 6.97 -7.44
N VAL A 132 5.68 6.58 -8.02
CA VAL A 132 4.41 7.29 -7.86
C VAL A 132 3.86 7.16 -6.45
N ASP A 133 3.89 5.95 -5.89
CA ASP A 133 3.40 5.63 -4.54
C ASP A 133 4.16 6.42 -3.45
N PHE A 134 5.50 6.42 -3.49
CA PHE A 134 6.29 7.22 -2.55
C PHE A 134 6.14 8.72 -2.79
N PHE A 135 5.90 9.15 -4.03
CA PHE A 135 5.62 10.56 -4.29
C PHE A 135 4.30 10.98 -3.66
N ILE A 136 3.20 10.24 -3.87
CA ILE A 136 1.90 10.53 -3.24
C ILE A 136 2.07 10.59 -1.71
N THR A 137 2.77 9.61 -1.13
CA THR A 137 3.05 9.58 0.32
C THR A 137 3.83 10.82 0.78
N SER A 138 4.83 11.26 0.00
CA SER A 138 5.56 12.51 0.30
C SER A 138 4.64 13.74 0.28
N GLN A 139 3.66 13.78 -0.61
CA GLN A 139 2.74 14.92 -0.70
C GLN A 139 1.69 14.91 0.41
N ILE A 140 1.28 13.73 0.89
CA ILE A 140 0.51 13.57 2.14
C ILE A 140 1.33 14.04 3.35
N ASP A 141 2.63 13.77 3.38
CA ASP A 141 3.47 14.27 4.47
C ASP A 141 3.68 15.78 4.40
N LYS A 142 3.89 16.33 3.19
CA LYS A 142 3.93 17.78 2.96
C LYS A 142 2.66 18.47 3.46
N SER A 143 1.50 17.85 3.31
CA SER A 143 0.23 18.44 3.78
C SER A 143 0.09 18.50 5.29
N LYS A 144 0.85 17.70 6.04
CA LYS A 144 0.86 17.74 7.51
C LYS A 144 1.74 18.89 8.02
N GLY A 145 2.74 19.32 7.26
CA GLY A 145 3.61 20.43 7.68
C GLY A 145 4.85 19.95 8.45
N LYS A 146 5.32 20.77 9.40
CA LYS A 146 6.67 20.65 9.99
C LYS A 146 6.85 19.36 10.80
N GLU A 147 5.80 18.87 11.45
CA GLU A 147 5.80 17.62 12.21
C GLU A 147 6.09 16.38 11.36
N ALA A 148 5.85 16.45 10.05
CA ALA A 148 6.10 15.37 9.11
C ALA A 148 7.36 15.58 8.26
N LYS A 149 8.24 16.52 8.64
CA LYS A 149 9.47 16.84 7.88
C LYS A 149 10.34 15.62 7.62
N ASP A 150 10.59 14.80 8.63
CA ASP A 150 11.46 13.63 8.51
C ASP A 150 10.86 12.56 7.60
N SER A 151 9.55 12.34 7.69
CA SER A 151 8.86 11.39 6.81
C SER A 151 8.77 11.93 5.38
N LEU A 152 8.55 13.23 5.19
CA LEU A 152 8.61 13.90 3.89
C LEU A 152 9.97 13.69 3.22
N LEU A 153 11.07 14.00 3.92
CA LEU A 153 12.43 13.82 3.41
C LEU A 153 12.72 12.35 3.10
N LYS A 154 12.30 11.43 3.98
CA LYS A 154 12.43 9.99 3.77
C LYS A 154 11.70 9.52 2.52
N HIS A 155 10.46 9.97 2.30
CA HIS A 155 9.66 9.56 1.15
C HIS A 155 10.18 10.17 -0.15
N LEU A 156 10.60 11.44 -0.18
CA LEU A 156 11.31 12.03 -1.33
C LEU A 156 12.62 11.30 -1.64
N GLY A 157 13.39 10.92 -0.62
CA GLY A 157 14.58 10.08 -0.80
C GLY A 157 14.26 8.72 -1.43
N LYS A 158 13.14 8.10 -1.06
CA LYS A 158 12.66 6.86 -1.72
C LYS A 158 12.21 7.10 -3.15
N VAL A 159 11.61 8.25 -3.49
CA VAL A 159 11.28 8.61 -4.88
C VAL A 159 12.56 8.64 -5.71
N LEU A 160 13.58 9.40 -5.28
CA LEU A 160 14.87 9.50 -5.96
C LEU A 160 15.57 8.14 -6.09
N LYS A 161 15.56 7.32 -5.03
CA LYS A 161 16.10 5.95 -5.08
C LYS A 161 15.43 5.09 -6.16
N ASN A 162 14.10 5.18 -6.29
CA ASN A 162 13.36 4.40 -7.28
C ASN A 162 13.36 5.03 -8.69
N CYS A 163 13.69 6.31 -8.84
CA CYS A 163 13.99 6.91 -10.14
C CYS A 163 15.19 6.21 -10.81
N GLY A 164 16.21 5.82 -10.03
CA GLY A 164 17.45 5.26 -10.56
C GLY A 164 18.19 6.26 -11.46
N LYS A 165 18.97 5.76 -12.42
CA LYS A 165 19.67 6.62 -13.38
C LYS A 165 18.66 7.29 -14.33
N PRO A 166 18.65 8.64 -14.45
CA PRO A 166 17.72 9.36 -15.32
C PRO A 166 17.82 8.92 -16.78
N LYS A 167 16.67 8.64 -17.41
CA LYS A 167 16.57 8.25 -18.83
C LYS A 167 15.25 8.75 -19.42
N PRO A 168 15.17 9.12 -20.72
CA PRO A 168 13.93 9.62 -21.33
C PRO A 168 12.72 8.69 -21.19
N LYS A 169 12.94 7.37 -21.26
CA LYS A 169 11.90 6.33 -21.09
C LYS A 169 12.08 5.51 -19.80
N GLY A 170 12.83 6.04 -18.83
CA GLY A 170 13.08 5.41 -17.54
C GLY A 170 11.95 5.62 -16.53
N ASN A 171 12.24 5.37 -15.26
CA ASN A 171 11.32 5.70 -14.17
C ASN A 171 11.19 7.22 -13.97
N CYS A 172 12.27 7.95 -14.24
CA CYS A 172 12.35 9.40 -14.22
C CYS A 172 13.31 9.86 -15.33
N ASN A 173 13.03 11.01 -15.95
CA ASN A 173 13.98 11.75 -16.77
C ASN A 173 14.77 12.74 -15.89
N GLN A 174 15.70 13.49 -16.49
CA GLN A 174 16.52 14.43 -15.72
C GLN A 174 15.67 15.55 -15.07
N GLY A 175 14.74 16.13 -15.82
CA GLY A 175 13.86 17.19 -15.31
C GLY A 175 12.95 16.75 -14.16
N ASP A 176 12.53 15.48 -14.14
CA ASP A 176 11.78 14.91 -13.01
C ASP A 176 12.67 14.88 -11.74
N VAL A 177 13.91 14.40 -11.89
CA VAL A 177 14.89 14.30 -10.80
C VAL A 177 15.27 15.67 -10.26
N ASP A 178 15.46 16.65 -11.14
CA ASP A 178 15.78 18.03 -10.74
C ASP A 178 14.65 18.63 -9.89
N LYS A 179 13.39 18.39 -10.29
CA LYS A 179 12.20 18.81 -9.50
C LYS A 179 12.14 18.11 -8.15
N PHE A 180 12.40 16.80 -8.08
CA PHE A 180 12.43 16.09 -6.81
C PHE A 180 13.56 16.59 -5.89
N ASN A 181 14.74 16.90 -6.44
CA ASN A 181 15.84 17.48 -5.68
C ASN A 181 15.49 18.88 -5.15
N ALA A 182 14.83 19.71 -5.97
CA ALA A 182 14.32 21.01 -5.52
C ALA A 182 13.36 20.86 -4.33
N MET A 183 12.42 19.91 -4.41
CA MET A 183 11.52 19.60 -3.29
C MET A 183 12.25 19.12 -2.03
N VAL A 184 13.34 18.36 -2.18
CA VAL A 184 14.18 17.96 -1.03
C VAL A 184 14.85 19.18 -0.40
N ILE A 185 15.33 20.13 -1.20
CA ILE A 185 15.93 21.38 -0.71
C ILE A 185 14.88 22.20 0.03
N GLU A 186 13.70 22.40 -0.55
CA GLU A 186 12.58 23.08 0.10
C GLU A 186 12.20 22.40 1.43
N ALA A 187 12.05 21.08 1.44
CA ALA A 187 11.68 20.33 2.64
C ALA A 187 12.72 20.43 3.77
N LYS A 188 14.02 20.58 3.43
CA LYS A 188 15.06 20.78 4.44
C LYS A 188 14.93 22.13 5.16
N ALA A 189 14.32 23.13 4.53
CA ALA A 189 14.15 24.47 5.06
C ALA A 189 12.92 24.64 6.00
N LEU A 190 12.04 23.64 6.11
CA LEU A 190 10.90 23.62 7.05
C LEU A 190 11.35 23.55 8.52
#